data_AF-A0A151RPD2-F1
#
_entry.id   AF-A0A151RPD2-F1
#
_cell.length_a   1.000
_cell.length_b   1.000
_cell.length_c   1.000
_cell.angle_alpha   90.00
_cell.angle_beta   90.00
_cell.angle_gamma   90.00
#
_symmetry.space_group_name_H-M   'P 1'
#
loop_
_entity.id
_entity.type
_entity.pdbx_description
1 polymer ?
#
loop_
_entity_poly.entity_id
_entity_poly.type
_entity_poly.pdbx_seq_one_letter_code
_entity_poly.pdbx_strand_id
1 'polypeptide(L)'
;MGIDKQNMTVIIDTGSELTWVQYEPCMTCYNQQGPVFKPSTSSSYQSVSCNSSTCCENNPSTCNYVVNYGDGSYTNGDLGVESLSFGGVLVSNFVFGCGRNNKGLFGGVSGLMGLGRSILSLVSQTNATFGGVFSYCLPTTEAGASGSLVMGNESSVFKNVTPISYTRMLPNPQLSNFYILNLTGMDVGGVALQAPGFGSGGILIDSGTVITRLPSPVYKALKAEFLKQLWFPFSTSVFNFGYLFQSHRV
;
A
#
# COMPACT_ATOMS: atom_id res chain seq x y z
N MET A 1 -12.02 8.86 10.88
CA MET A 1 -13.23 8.22 10.32
C MET A 1 -14.44 8.69 11.09
N GLY A 2 -15.57 8.87 10.41
CA GLY A 2 -16.79 9.41 11.00
C GLY A 2 -16.76 10.94 11.15
N ILE A 3 -17.95 11.55 11.20
CA ILE A 3 -18.12 13.00 11.43
C ILE A 3 -17.49 13.45 12.76
N ASP A 4 -17.55 12.59 13.79
CA ASP A 4 -16.96 12.83 15.12
C ASP A 4 -15.43 12.56 15.19
N LYS A 5 -14.80 12.27 14.05
CA LYS A 5 -13.35 12.12 13.85
C LYS A 5 -12.65 11.17 14.83
N GLN A 6 -12.83 9.87 14.64
CA GLN A 6 -11.94 8.86 15.24
C GLN A 6 -10.65 8.74 14.43
N ASN A 7 -9.49 8.90 15.09
CA ASN A 7 -8.18 8.73 14.45
C ASN A 7 -7.84 7.24 14.34
N MET A 8 -7.54 6.81 13.12
CA MET A 8 -7.16 5.43 12.81
C MET A 8 -5.74 5.43 12.24
N THR A 9 -4.84 4.68 12.87
CA THR A 9 -3.50 4.46 12.34
C THR A 9 -3.57 3.30 11.36
N VAL A 10 -3.04 3.45 10.16
CA VAL A 10 -3.12 2.44 9.10
C VAL A 10 -1.78 2.28 8.38
N ILE A 11 -1.54 1.09 7.84
CA ILE A 11 -0.44 0.84 6.91
C ILE A 11 -0.80 1.47 5.56
N ILE A 12 0.14 2.18 4.94
CA ILE A 12 -0.03 2.69 3.57
C ILE A 12 0.48 1.63 2.61
N ASP A 13 -0.37 1.20 1.67
CA ASP A 13 -0.06 0.04 0.84
C ASP A 13 -0.41 0.28 -0.63
N THR A 14 0.61 0.51 -1.47
CA THR A 14 0.45 0.57 -2.93
C THR A 14 0.31 -0.80 -3.60
N GLY A 15 0.58 -1.88 -2.85
CA GLY A 15 0.42 -3.27 -3.24
C GLY A 15 -0.93 -3.87 -2.86
N SER A 16 -1.91 -3.06 -2.45
CA SER A 16 -3.29 -3.51 -2.29
C SER A 16 -4.32 -2.42 -2.63
N GLU A 17 -5.53 -2.88 -2.86
CA GLU A 17 -6.62 -2.07 -3.39
C GLU A 17 -7.49 -1.48 -2.28
N LEU A 18 -8.01 -2.33 -1.40
CA LEU A 18 -9.05 -1.95 -0.46
C LEU A 18 -8.46 -1.29 0.79
N THR A 19 -8.97 -0.10 1.14
CA THR A 19 -8.79 0.46 2.48
C THR A 19 -9.74 -0.27 3.44
N TRP A 20 -9.24 -0.79 4.55
CA TRP A 20 -10.03 -1.46 5.57
C TRP A 20 -9.52 -1.17 6.98
N VAL A 21 -10.41 -1.28 7.96
CA VAL A 21 -10.07 -1.18 9.39
C VAL A 21 -10.73 -2.30 10.18
N GLN A 22 -10.15 -2.71 11.31
CA GLN A 22 -10.83 -3.63 12.21
C GLN A 22 -12.07 -2.95 12.78
N TYR A 23 -13.12 -3.74 12.86
CA TYR A 23 -14.48 -3.29 13.09
C TYR A 23 -15.12 -4.07 14.25
N GLU A 24 -16.01 -3.44 15.03
CA GLU A 24 -16.78 -4.10 16.10
C GLU A 24 -18.21 -4.50 15.64
N PRO A 25 -18.67 -5.75 15.90
CA PRO A 25 -17.95 -6.82 16.58
C PRO A 25 -16.87 -7.46 15.70
N CYS A 26 -15.67 -7.63 16.27
CA CYS A 26 -14.65 -8.45 15.65
C CYS A 26 -14.80 -9.91 16.10
N MET A 27 -14.77 -10.83 15.14
CA MET A 27 -14.83 -12.26 15.38
C MET A 27 -13.44 -12.83 15.67
N THR A 28 -12.48 -12.62 14.77
CA THR A 28 -11.09 -13.08 14.92
C THR A 28 -10.13 -11.97 14.50
N CYS A 29 -9.72 -11.10 15.43
CA CYS A 29 -8.79 -10.00 15.17
C CYS A 29 -7.49 -10.15 15.95
N TYR A 30 -6.45 -9.48 15.45
CA TYR A 30 -5.29 -9.17 16.26
C TYR A 30 -5.60 -8.00 17.22
N ASN A 31 -4.84 -7.93 18.31
CA ASN A 31 -4.92 -6.81 19.23
C ASN A 31 -4.30 -5.57 18.58
N GLN A 32 -5.11 -4.54 18.40
CA GLN A 32 -4.65 -3.24 17.91
C GLN A 32 -4.41 -2.27 19.06
N GLN A 33 -3.52 -1.29 18.85
CA GLN A 33 -3.17 -0.25 19.82
C GLN A 33 -4.15 0.92 19.80
N GLY A 34 -4.67 1.26 18.62
CA GLY A 34 -5.65 2.33 18.43
C GLY A 34 -7.10 1.90 18.67
N PRO A 35 -8.08 2.78 18.46
CA PRO A 35 -9.50 2.45 18.60
C PRO A 35 -9.97 1.50 17.49
N VAL A 36 -10.79 0.51 17.86
CA VAL A 36 -11.54 -0.32 16.90
C VAL A 36 -12.72 0.51 16.39
N PHE A 37 -12.99 0.49 15.09
CA PHE A 37 -14.10 1.25 14.52
C PHE A 37 -15.45 0.69 14.99
N LYS A 38 -16.31 1.57 15.52
CA LYS A 38 -17.66 1.22 16.00
C LYS A 38 -18.72 1.89 15.14
N PRO A 39 -19.39 1.17 14.23
CA PRO A 39 -20.36 1.77 13.30
C PRO A 39 -21.56 2.39 14.00
N SER A 40 -22.02 1.78 15.10
CA SER A 40 -23.13 2.28 15.91
C SER A 40 -22.86 3.67 16.50
N THR A 41 -21.61 4.10 16.54
CA THR A 41 -21.20 5.41 17.05
C THR A 41 -20.99 6.44 15.95
N SER A 42 -21.07 6.05 14.66
CA SER A 42 -20.88 6.95 13.54
C SER A 42 -22.20 7.25 12.84
N SER A 43 -22.61 8.51 12.85
CA SER A 43 -23.82 8.96 12.16
C SER A 43 -23.70 8.97 10.63
N SER A 44 -22.48 8.94 10.10
CA SER A 44 -22.19 8.90 8.66
C SER A 44 -21.92 7.51 8.10
N TYR A 45 -21.89 6.48 8.96
CA TYR A 45 -21.72 5.11 8.52
C TYR A 45 -22.98 4.56 7.85
N GLN A 46 -22.79 3.84 6.74
CA GLN A 46 -23.86 3.08 6.09
C GLN A 46 -23.34 1.72 5.63
N SER A 47 -24.15 0.67 5.71
CA SER A 47 -23.80 -0.63 5.14
C SER A 47 -23.96 -0.62 3.62
N VAL A 48 -23.07 -1.30 2.90
CA VAL A 48 -23.22 -1.50 1.46
C VAL A 48 -24.15 -2.69 1.21
N SER A 49 -25.27 -2.43 0.54
CA SER A 49 -26.21 -3.49 0.14
C SER A 49 -25.72 -4.27 -1.09
N CYS A 50 -26.12 -5.55 -1.18
CA CYS A 50 -25.80 -6.45 -2.30
C CYS A 50 -26.46 -6.10 -3.63
N ASN A 51 -27.41 -5.15 -3.64
CA ASN A 51 -28.04 -4.66 -4.87
C ASN A 51 -27.37 -3.38 -5.40
N SER A 52 -26.26 -2.95 -4.78
CA SER A 52 -25.52 -1.78 -5.23
C SER A 52 -24.63 -2.11 -6.43
N SER A 53 -24.33 -1.14 -7.28
CA SER A 53 -23.36 -1.30 -8.38
C SER A 53 -21.95 -1.70 -7.89
N THR A 54 -21.66 -1.49 -6.61
CA THR A 54 -20.40 -1.82 -5.94
C THR A 54 -20.32 -3.29 -5.53
N CYS A 55 -21.46 -4.00 -5.50
CA CYS A 55 -21.55 -5.38 -5.06
C CYS A 55 -22.52 -6.18 -5.92
N CYS A 56 -22.04 -7.20 -6.62
CA CYS A 56 -22.91 -8.11 -7.37
C CYS A 56 -22.37 -9.54 -7.26
N GLU A 57 -23.00 -10.35 -6.40
CA GLU A 57 -23.45 -11.72 -6.73
C GLU A 57 -24.14 -12.35 -5.50
N ASN A 58 -25.32 -12.94 -5.76
CA ASN A 58 -26.12 -13.85 -4.94
C ASN A 58 -25.94 -13.83 -3.41
N ASN A 59 -26.88 -13.14 -2.74
CA ASN A 59 -27.37 -13.40 -1.38
C ASN A 59 -26.29 -13.65 -0.30
N PRO A 60 -25.73 -12.55 0.23
CA PRO A 60 -26.01 -12.21 1.63
C PRO A 60 -26.80 -10.90 1.75
N SER A 61 -27.21 -10.53 2.97
CA SER A 61 -27.78 -9.21 3.29
C SER A 61 -26.75 -8.07 3.24
N THR A 62 -25.45 -8.39 3.19
CA THR A 62 -24.31 -7.46 3.20
C THR A 62 -23.27 -7.81 2.14
N CYS A 63 -22.59 -6.80 1.61
CA CYS A 63 -21.55 -6.99 0.62
C CYS A 63 -20.24 -7.44 1.25
N ASN A 64 -19.86 -8.70 1.10
CA ASN A 64 -18.64 -9.22 1.71
C ASN A 64 -17.40 -8.94 0.85
N TYR A 65 -16.24 -8.83 1.52
CA TYR A 65 -14.93 -8.78 0.87
C TYR A 65 -13.96 -9.76 1.53
N VAL A 66 -12.96 -10.18 0.75
CA VAL A 66 -11.82 -10.98 1.21
C VAL A 66 -10.55 -10.43 0.57
N VAL A 67 -9.51 -10.21 1.37
CA VAL A 67 -8.16 -9.89 0.87
C VAL A 67 -7.18 -10.89 1.48
N ASN A 68 -6.36 -11.49 0.62
CA ASN A 68 -5.23 -12.34 1.01
C ASN A 68 -3.93 -11.65 0.58
N TYR A 69 -2.99 -11.54 1.50
CA TYR A 69 -1.70 -10.88 1.26
C TYR A 69 -0.60 -11.90 0.96
N GLY A 70 0.46 -11.44 0.30
CA GLY A 70 1.58 -12.30 -0.11
C GLY A 70 2.41 -12.88 1.05
N ASP A 71 2.28 -12.34 2.26
CA ASP A 71 2.90 -12.87 3.48
C ASP A 71 2.03 -13.92 4.19
N GLY A 72 0.86 -14.25 3.63
CA GLY A 72 -0.11 -15.18 4.22
C GLY A 72 -1.07 -14.56 5.21
N SER A 73 -0.98 -13.25 5.47
CA SER A 73 -2.00 -12.52 6.22
C SER A 73 -3.29 -12.36 5.42
N TYR A 74 -4.39 -12.10 6.11
CA TYR A 74 -5.68 -11.87 5.47
C TYR A 74 -6.58 -10.94 6.28
N THR A 75 -7.55 -10.37 5.57
CA THR A 75 -8.72 -9.69 6.14
C THR A 75 -9.99 -10.14 5.41
N ASN A 76 -11.08 -10.31 6.13
CA ASN A 76 -12.41 -10.45 5.54
C ASN A 76 -13.47 -9.80 6.43
N GLY A 77 -14.56 -9.39 5.78
CA GLY A 77 -15.67 -8.71 6.43
C GLY A 77 -16.65 -8.13 5.42
N ASP A 78 -17.33 -7.06 5.80
CA ASP A 78 -18.34 -6.40 4.97
C ASP A 78 -17.79 -5.09 4.38
N LEU A 79 -18.29 -4.66 3.23
CA LEU A 79 -18.09 -3.30 2.74
C LEU A 79 -19.06 -2.35 3.46
N GLY A 80 -18.51 -1.22 3.87
CA GLY A 80 -19.24 -0.10 4.45
C GLY A 80 -18.95 1.19 3.70
N VAL A 81 -19.79 2.18 3.94
CA VAL A 81 -19.62 3.57 3.48
C VAL A 81 -19.39 4.44 4.69
N GLU A 82 -18.42 5.35 4.61
CA GLU A 82 -18.10 6.28 5.69
C GLU A 82 -17.58 7.62 5.13
N SER A 83 -17.62 8.66 5.96
CA SER A 83 -16.90 9.90 5.75
C SER A 83 -15.49 9.84 6.35
N LEU A 84 -14.49 10.09 5.52
CA LEU A 84 -13.09 10.17 5.92
C LEU A 84 -12.61 11.62 5.94
N SER A 85 -11.94 12.03 7.02
CA SER A 85 -11.16 13.26 7.02
C SER A 85 -9.70 12.90 6.76
N PHE A 86 -9.20 13.23 5.58
CA PHE A 86 -7.83 12.92 5.15
C PHE A 86 -7.13 14.23 4.72
N GLY A 87 -5.98 14.54 5.32
CA GLY A 87 -5.22 15.76 5.00
C GLY A 87 -6.01 17.07 5.21
N GLY A 88 -6.97 17.08 6.14
CA GLY A 88 -7.88 18.21 6.36
C GLY A 88 -9.07 18.28 5.38
N VAL A 89 -9.14 17.38 4.40
CA VAL A 89 -10.22 17.30 3.42
C VAL A 89 -11.21 16.21 3.81
N LEU A 90 -12.50 16.54 3.77
CA LEU A 90 -13.58 15.58 3.99
C LEU A 90 -13.92 14.86 2.69
N VAL A 91 -13.78 13.54 2.69
CA VAL A 91 -14.22 12.63 1.63
C VAL A 91 -15.47 11.92 2.13
N SER A 92 -16.62 12.30 1.60
CA SER A 92 -17.90 11.64 1.89
C SER A 92 -18.09 10.40 1.02
N ASN A 93 -18.96 9.49 1.47
CA ASN A 93 -19.36 8.29 0.73
C ASN A 93 -18.19 7.38 0.33
N PHE A 94 -17.15 7.32 1.17
CA PHE A 94 -16.00 6.47 0.94
C PHE A 94 -16.33 5.01 1.27
N VAL A 95 -16.18 4.12 0.28
CA VAL A 95 -16.34 2.68 0.44
C VAL A 95 -15.07 2.10 1.04
N PHE A 96 -15.21 1.34 2.13
CA PHE A 96 -14.09 0.72 2.82
C PHE A 96 -14.47 -0.67 3.37
N GLY A 97 -13.46 -1.47 3.72
CA GLY A 97 -13.66 -2.76 4.37
C GLY A 97 -13.84 -2.63 5.89
N CYS A 98 -14.96 -3.13 6.39
CA CYS A 98 -15.21 -3.40 7.80
C CYS A 98 -14.66 -4.78 8.16
N GLY A 99 -13.40 -4.85 8.58
CA GLY A 99 -12.70 -6.12 8.82
C GLY A 99 -13.15 -6.82 10.10
N ARG A 100 -13.85 -7.95 9.95
CA ARG A 100 -14.34 -8.78 11.08
C ARG A 100 -13.42 -9.95 11.42
N ASN A 101 -12.62 -10.40 10.47
CA ASN A 101 -11.57 -11.39 10.70
C ASN A 101 -10.28 -10.88 10.08
N ASN A 102 -9.29 -10.57 10.90
CA ASN A 102 -8.02 -10.02 10.47
C ASN A 102 -6.91 -10.77 11.21
N LYS A 103 -6.04 -11.47 10.47
CA LYS A 103 -4.94 -12.23 11.05
C LYS A 103 -3.68 -12.05 10.21
N GLY A 104 -2.57 -11.73 10.88
CA GLY A 104 -1.31 -11.49 10.20
C GLY A 104 -0.40 -10.52 10.95
N LEU A 105 0.65 -10.10 10.27
CA LEU A 105 1.69 -9.21 10.80
C LEU A 105 1.34 -7.74 10.54
N PHE A 106 0.24 -7.26 11.12
CA PHE A 106 -0.23 -5.88 10.94
C PHE A 106 0.32 -4.89 11.99
N GLY A 107 1.25 -5.30 12.86
CA GLY A 107 1.91 -4.38 13.80
C GLY A 107 1.01 -3.66 14.80
N GLY A 108 -0.23 -4.13 15.00
CA GLY A 108 -1.19 -3.54 15.93
C GLY A 108 -1.82 -2.22 15.45
N VAL A 109 -1.72 -1.88 14.17
CA VAL A 109 -2.44 -0.71 13.61
C VAL A 109 -3.94 -0.99 13.48
N SER A 110 -4.76 0.03 13.20
CA SER A 110 -6.21 -0.14 13.03
C SER A 110 -6.59 -0.86 11.74
N GLY A 111 -5.70 -0.93 10.75
CA GLY A 111 -5.94 -1.55 9.45
C GLY A 111 -4.98 -1.07 8.39
N LEU A 112 -5.46 -0.96 7.15
CA LEU A 112 -4.63 -0.69 5.99
C LEU A 112 -5.35 0.24 5.01
N MET A 113 -4.57 1.08 4.35
CA MET A 113 -5.00 2.03 3.33
C MET A 113 -4.47 1.59 1.97
N GLY A 114 -5.37 1.02 1.16
CA GLY A 114 -5.07 0.57 -0.19
C GLY A 114 -4.94 1.75 -1.15
N LEU A 115 -3.75 1.90 -1.72
CA LEU A 115 -3.38 2.90 -2.71
C LEU A 115 -3.27 2.33 -4.12
N GLY A 116 -3.74 1.10 -4.35
CA GLY A 116 -3.81 0.48 -5.67
C GLY A 116 -4.68 1.26 -6.67
N ARG A 117 -4.95 0.66 -7.83
CA ARG A 117 -5.59 1.32 -8.98
C ARG A 117 -6.97 0.77 -9.31
N SER A 118 -7.57 -0.01 -8.41
CA SER A 118 -8.96 -0.46 -8.57
C SER A 118 -9.96 0.61 -8.18
N ILE A 119 -11.23 0.43 -8.55
CA ILE A 119 -12.31 1.36 -8.22
C ILE A 119 -12.53 1.54 -6.70
N LEU A 120 -12.12 0.55 -5.89
CA LEU A 120 -12.24 0.58 -4.43
C LEU A 120 -11.03 1.22 -3.72
N SER A 121 -9.99 1.62 -4.46
CA SER A 121 -8.83 2.24 -3.83
C SER A 121 -9.08 3.66 -3.38
N LEU A 122 -8.28 4.12 -2.40
CA LEU A 122 -8.32 5.52 -1.97
C LEU A 122 -8.13 6.45 -3.17
N VAL A 123 -7.17 6.13 -4.04
CA VAL A 123 -6.79 6.94 -5.19
C VAL A 123 -7.96 7.11 -6.16
N SER A 124 -8.67 6.02 -6.48
CA SER A 124 -9.80 6.06 -7.42
C SER A 124 -11.02 6.76 -6.83
N GLN A 125 -11.38 6.44 -5.59
CA GLN A 125 -12.55 7.02 -4.92
C GLN A 125 -12.39 8.53 -4.66
N THR A 126 -11.16 9.01 -4.56
CA THR A 126 -10.85 10.43 -4.33
C THR A 126 -10.33 11.16 -5.56
N ASN A 127 -10.44 10.55 -6.75
CA ASN A 127 -9.91 11.10 -8.00
C ASN A 127 -10.50 12.49 -8.33
N ALA A 128 -11.80 12.71 -8.12
CA ALA A 128 -12.42 14.01 -8.35
C ALA A 128 -11.83 15.13 -7.46
N THR A 129 -11.30 14.77 -6.29
CA THR A 129 -10.74 15.70 -5.31
C THR A 129 -9.24 15.90 -5.49
N PHE A 130 -8.49 14.81 -5.74
CA PHE A 130 -7.02 14.82 -5.77
C PHE A 130 -6.42 14.50 -7.15
N GLY A 131 -7.23 14.36 -8.20
CA GLY A 131 -6.77 14.13 -9.57
C GLY A 131 -6.06 12.79 -9.79
N GLY A 132 -6.27 11.81 -8.90
CA GLY A 132 -5.80 10.43 -9.08
C GLY A 132 -4.28 10.27 -8.99
N VAL A 133 -3.58 11.24 -8.37
CA VAL A 133 -2.13 11.22 -8.19
C VAL A 133 -1.79 11.44 -6.73
N PHE A 134 -0.73 10.78 -6.29
CA PHE A 134 -0.18 10.92 -4.95
C PHE A 134 1.33 10.74 -4.99
N SER A 135 1.98 11.08 -3.90
CA SER A 135 3.41 10.85 -3.67
C SER A 135 3.64 10.53 -2.20
N TYR A 136 4.68 9.76 -1.91
CA TYR A 136 5.03 9.43 -0.53
C TYR A 136 6.54 9.44 -0.33
N CYS A 137 6.96 9.78 0.89
CA CYS A 137 8.32 9.65 1.37
C CYS A 137 8.27 8.84 2.66
N LEU A 138 8.82 7.63 2.64
CA LEU A 138 8.86 6.78 3.83
C LEU A 138 9.88 7.34 4.84
N PRO A 139 9.58 7.28 6.15
CA PRO A 139 10.53 7.67 7.18
C PRO A 139 11.73 6.72 7.22
N THR A 140 12.85 7.19 7.78
CA THR A 140 13.94 6.31 8.20
C THR A 140 13.49 5.46 9.40
N THR A 141 14.28 4.46 9.77
CA THR A 141 14.01 3.62 10.96
C THR A 141 14.36 4.30 12.28
N GLU A 142 14.79 5.56 12.24
CA GLU A 142 15.18 6.32 13.43
C GLU A 142 13.95 6.70 14.26
N ALA A 143 14.11 6.67 15.58
CA ALA A 143 13.03 7.04 16.48
C ALA A 143 12.61 8.51 16.26
N GLY A 144 11.31 8.73 16.06
CA GLY A 144 10.75 10.07 15.80
C GLY A 144 10.83 10.52 14.33
N ALA A 145 11.44 9.72 13.44
CA ALA A 145 11.40 10.00 12.01
C ALA A 145 9.96 9.98 11.50
N SER A 146 9.61 10.95 10.66
CA SER A 146 8.29 11.08 10.05
C SER A 146 8.41 11.12 8.54
N GLY A 147 7.49 10.44 7.87
CA GLY A 147 7.35 10.47 6.42
C GLY A 147 6.29 11.46 5.98
N SER A 148 5.97 11.44 4.69
CA SER A 148 4.86 12.18 4.11
C SER A 148 4.07 11.32 3.13
N LEU A 149 2.76 11.56 3.06
CA LEU A 149 1.87 11.11 1.98
C LEU A 149 1.12 12.36 1.52
N VAL A 150 1.29 12.71 0.26
CA VAL A 150 0.66 13.88 -0.37
C VAL A 150 -0.26 13.39 -1.47
N MET A 151 -1.54 13.71 -1.34
CA MET A 151 -2.54 13.48 -2.40
C MET A 151 -2.65 14.74 -3.25
N GLY A 152 -2.80 14.58 -4.56
CA GLY A 152 -2.83 15.70 -5.49
C GLY A 152 -1.49 15.96 -6.18
N ASN A 153 -1.52 16.90 -7.11
CA ASN A 153 -0.37 17.33 -7.88
C ASN A 153 0.36 18.52 -7.22
N GLU A 154 0.64 18.40 -5.92
CA GLU A 154 1.35 19.43 -5.16
C GLU A 154 2.86 19.30 -5.35
N SER A 155 3.36 19.77 -6.49
CA SER A 155 4.80 19.80 -6.80
C SER A 155 5.58 20.74 -5.89
N SER A 156 4.90 21.65 -5.19
CA SER A 156 5.44 22.59 -4.21
C SER A 156 6.28 21.92 -3.11
N VAL A 157 5.90 20.69 -2.73
CA VAL A 157 6.59 19.88 -1.70
C VAL A 157 7.98 19.42 -2.16
N PHE A 158 8.21 19.32 -3.48
CA PHE A 158 9.43 18.74 -4.05
C PHE A 158 10.32 19.76 -4.79
N LYS A 159 9.97 21.05 -4.79
CA LYS A 159 10.63 22.10 -5.58
C LYS A 159 12.14 22.26 -5.34
N ASN A 160 12.63 21.88 -4.17
CA ASN A 160 14.03 22.03 -3.77
C ASN A 160 14.81 20.71 -3.72
N VAL A 161 14.21 19.62 -4.22
CA VAL A 161 14.81 18.28 -4.23
C VAL A 161 15.21 17.95 -5.68
N THR A 162 16.25 17.14 -5.84
CA THR A 162 16.79 16.65 -7.12
C THR A 162 15.74 16.41 -8.21
N PRO A 163 16.10 16.52 -9.51
CA PRO A 163 15.23 16.12 -10.61
C PRO A 163 14.90 14.62 -10.50
N ILE A 164 13.81 14.29 -9.86
CA ILE A 164 12.59 14.16 -10.62
C ILE A 164 12.67 13.11 -11.73
N SER A 165 12.95 11.82 -11.48
CA SER A 165 13.16 10.81 -12.54
C SER A 165 11.91 10.00 -12.86
N TYR A 166 11.66 9.76 -14.15
CA TYR A 166 10.38 9.30 -14.67
C TYR A 166 10.49 7.93 -15.36
N THR A 167 9.48 7.06 -15.24
CA THR A 167 9.41 5.82 -16.02
C THR A 167 7.98 5.40 -16.33
N ARG A 168 7.78 4.76 -17.50
CA ARG A 168 6.47 4.31 -17.93
C ARG A 168 6.05 3.09 -17.12
N MET A 169 4.85 3.18 -16.53
CA MET A 169 4.19 2.03 -15.91
C MET A 169 3.84 0.99 -16.98
N LEU A 170 4.17 -0.26 -16.71
CA LEU A 170 3.87 -1.38 -17.60
C LEU A 170 2.39 -1.76 -17.50
N PRO A 171 1.68 -1.91 -18.62
CA PRO A 171 0.36 -2.53 -18.60
C PRO A 171 0.51 -4.02 -18.28
N ASN A 172 -0.28 -4.51 -17.34
CA ASN A 172 -0.37 -5.93 -17.03
C ASN A 172 -1.85 -6.31 -16.86
N PRO A 173 -2.49 -6.99 -17.82
CA PRO A 173 -3.91 -7.33 -17.73
C PRO A 173 -4.27 -8.19 -16.52
N GLN A 174 -3.33 -9.03 -16.05
CA GLN A 174 -3.54 -9.89 -14.87
C GLN A 174 -3.34 -9.15 -13.54
N LEU A 175 -2.63 -8.02 -13.58
CA LEU A 175 -2.23 -7.23 -12.41
C LEU A 175 -2.54 -5.74 -12.65
N SER A 176 -3.68 -5.45 -13.27
CA SER A 176 -4.03 -4.12 -13.79
C SER A 176 -4.17 -3.06 -12.70
N ASN A 177 -4.48 -3.51 -11.49
CA ASN A 177 -4.67 -2.65 -10.31
C ASN A 177 -3.37 -2.31 -9.58
N PHE A 178 -2.23 -2.85 -10.01
CA PHE A 178 -0.93 -2.63 -9.38
C PHE A 178 -0.04 -1.64 -10.16
N TYR A 179 0.95 -1.09 -9.47
CA TYR A 179 1.99 -0.24 -10.06
C TYR A 179 3.16 -1.11 -10.52
N ILE A 180 3.14 -1.53 -11.79
CA ILE A 180 4.19 -2.38 -12.35
C ILE A 180 5.17 -1.55 -13.17
N LEU A 181 6.47 -1.66 -12.88
CA LEU A 181 7.55 -1.03 -13.64
C LEU A 181 8.41 -2.06 -14.38
N ASN A 182 9.17 -1.64 -15.37
CA ASN A 182 10.16 -2.49 -16.02
C ASN A 182 11.53 -2.33 -15.36
N LEU A 183 12.04 -3.38 -14.72
CA LEU A 183 13.41 -3.38 -14.22
C LEU A 183 14.36 -3.89 -15.31
N THR A 184 15.12 -2.98 -15.91
CA THR A 184 16.01 -3.28 -17.05
C THR A 184 17.45 -3.60 -16.66
N GLY A 185 17.84 -3.31 -15.42
CA GLY A 185 19.19 -3.54 -14.94
C GLY A 185 19.37 -3.10 -13.49
N MET A 186 20.52 -3.44 -12.93
CA MET A 186 21.01 -2.97 -11.63
C MET A 186 22.53 -2.90 -11.69
N ASP A 187 23.11 -2.05 -10.87
CA ASP A 187 24.55 -1.98 -10.63
C ASP A 187 24.85 -2.01 -9.13
N VAL A 188 26.07 -2.45 -8.80
CA VAL A 188 26.64 -2.36 -7.45
C VAL A 188 27.96 -1.61 -7.60
N GLY A 189 28.08 -0.44 -6.96
CA GLY A 189 29.29 0.38 -7.04
C GLY A 189 29.74 0.69 -8.49
N GLY A 190 28.78 0.89 -9.41
CA GLY A 190 29.06 1.12 -10.83
C GLY A 190 29.32 -0.13 -11.67
N VAL A 191 29.30 -1.33 -11.09
CA VAL A 191 29.42 -2.61 -11.83
C VAL A 191 28.02 -3.11 -12.18
N ALA A 192 27.68 -3.04 -13.48
CA ALA A 192 26.41 -3.54 -14.00
C ALA A 192 26.29 -5.07 -13.84
N LEU A 193 25.18 -5.53 -13.28
CA LEU A 193 24.90 -6.94 -13.05
C LEU A 193 24.43 -7.63 -14.34
N GLN A 194 24.92 -8.85 -14.56
CA GLN A 194 24.48 -9.71 -15.65
C GLN A 194 23.68 -10.89 -15.09
N ALA A 195 22.37 -10.89 -15.29
CA ALA A 195 21.50 -11.96 -14.84
C ALA A 195 20.26 -12.10 -15.75
N PRO A 196 19.76 -13.33 -16.00
CA PRO A 196 18.46 -13.50 -16.59
C PRO A 196 17.38 -13.02 -15.60
N GLY A 197 16.36 -12.33 -16.08
CA GLY A 197 15.26 -11.81 -15.25
C GLY A 197 15.04 -10.30 -15.38
N PHE A 198 16.05 -9.55 -15.81
CA PHE A 198 15.84 -8.16 -16.21
C PHE A 198 14.95 -8.10 -17.44
N GLY A 199 14.00 -7.15 -17.44
CA GLY A 199 13.07 -6.96 -18.56
C GLY A 199 11.96 -8.01 -18.69
N SER A 200 11.90 -9.04 -17.84
CA SER A 200 11.12 -10.25 -18.14
C SER A 200 9.93 -10.56 -17.21
N GLY A 201 9.55 -9.67 -16.29
CA GLY A 201 8.48 -9.98 -15.33
C GLY A 201 7.75 -8.79 -14.71
N GLY A 202 8.20 -7.56 -14.95
CA GLY A 202 7.73 -6.39 -14.23
C GLY A 202 8.10 -6.42 -12.74
N ILE A 203 8.14 -5.25 -12.11
CA ILE A 203 8.31 -5.10 -10.66
C ILE A 203 7.16 -4.32 -10.10
N LEU A 204 6.52 -4.89 -9.08
CA LEU A 204 5.45 -4.24 -8.34
C LEU A 204 6.06 -3.24 -7.35
N ILE A 205 5.58 -2.00 -7.38
CA ILE A 205 5.94 -0.97 -6.40
C ILE A 205 5.01 -1.09 -5.22
N ASP A 206 5.57 -1.51 -4.08
CA ASP A 206 4.83 -1.92 -2.90
C ASP A 206 5.37 -1.23 -1.64
N SER A 207 4.61 -0.28 -1.08
CA SER A 207 4.92 0.31 0.22
C SER A 207 4.54 -0.59 1.41
N GLY A 208 3.69 -1.59 1.21
CA GLY A 208 3.28 -2.57 2.22
C GLY A 208 4.27 -3.73 2.39
N THR A 209 5.15 -3.95 1.41
CA THR A 209 6.21 -4.97 1.48
C THR A 209 7.51 -4.40 2.07
N VAL A 210 7.96 -4.96 3.19
CA VAL A 210 9.15 -4.49 3.94
C VAL A 210 10.48 -4.67 3.19
N ILE A 211 10.60 -5.70 2.35
CA ILE A 211 11.86 -6.07 1.70
C ILE A 211 11.72 -6.22 0.18
N THR A 212 12.72 -5.75 -0.56
CA THR A 212 12.74 -5.94 -2.02
C THR A 212 12.89 -7.42 -2.36
N ARG A 213 11.96 -7.97 -3.15
CA ARG A 213 12.00 -9.35 -3.63
C ARG A 213 12.42 -9.39 -5.09
N LEU A 214 13.43 -10.21 -5.39
CA LEU A 214 14.02 -10.31 -6.73
C LEU A 214 13.95 -11.75 -7.26
N PRO A 215 13.84 -11.94 -8.60
CA PRO A 215 14.04 -13.25 -9.21
C PRO A 215 15.37 -13.87 -8.76
N SER A 216 15.36 -15.18 -8.53
CA SER A 216 16.53 -15.90 -7.98
C SER A 216 17.85 -15.60 -8.71
N PRO A 217 17.91 -15.57 -10.07
CA PRO A 217 19.16 -15.25 -10.76
C PRO A 217 19.64 -13.82 -10.52
N VAL A 218 18.73 -12.84 -10.50
CA VAL A 218 19.05 -11.43 -10.24
C VAL A 218 19.55 -11.25 -8.81
N TYR A 219 18.87 -11.85 -7.82
CA TYR A 219 19.32 -11.83 -6.43
C TYR A 219 20.70 -12.44 -6.24
N LYS A 220 20.99 -13.58 -6.89
CA LYS A 220 22.31 -14.23 -6.83
C LYS A 220 23.41 -13.35 -7.39
N ALA A 221 23.18 -12.69 -8.53
CA ALA A 221 24.13 -11.76 -9.12
C ALA A 221 24.36 -10.54 -8.22
N LEU A 222 23.30 -9.95 -7.68
CA LEU A 222 23.36 -8.83 -6.73
C LEU A 222 24.18 -9.19 -5.50
N LYS A 223 23.85 -10.32 -4.86
CA LYS A 223 24.56 -10.80 -3.67
C LYS A 223 26.04 -11.06 -3.96
N ALA A 224 26.36 -11.67 -5.10
CA ALA A 224 27.74 -11.99 -5.47
C ALA A 224 28.60 -10.72 -5.64
N GLU A 225 28.11 -9.74 -6.41
CA GLU A 225 28.86 -8.50 -6.63
C GLU A 225 28.93 -7.64 -5.37
N PHE A 226 27.85 -7.57 -4.59
CA PHE A 226 27.85 -6.87 -3.31
C PHE A 226 28.88 -7.44 -2.34
N LEU A 227 28.92 -8.76 -2.14
CA LEU A 227 29.91 -9.40 -1.27
C LEU A 227 31.35 -9.26 -1.79
N LYS A 228 31.54 -9.19 -3.11
CA LYS A 228 32.85 -8.97 -3.73
C LYS A 228 33.39 -7.56 -3.46
N GLN A 229 32.53 -6.55 -3.41
CA GLN A 229 32.95 -5.16 -3.15
C GLN A 229 33.06 -4.82 -1.65
N LEU A 230 32.39 -5.59 -0.80
CA LEU A 230 32.36 -5.41 0.65
C LEU A 230 33.66 -5.77 1.40
N TRP A 231 34.81 -5.93 0.74
CA TRP A 231 36.05 -6.43 1.37
C TRP A 231 36.59 -5.56 2.53
N PHE A 232 36.02 -5.78 3.73
CA PHE A 232 36.62 -5.82 5.06
C PHE A 232 36.08 -7.10 5.74
N PRO A 233 36.87 -7.77 6.60
CA PRO A 233 36.51 -9.10 7.10
C PRO A 233 35.38 -8.96 8.12
N PHE A 234 34.14 -9.30 7.76
CA PHE A 234 33.08 -9.39 8.76
C PHE A 234 32.33 -10.72 8.74
N SER A 235 32.28 -11.24 9.96
CA SER A 235 31.38 -12.27 10.46
C SER A 235 29.94 -12.02 10.01
N THR A 236 29.26 -13.12 9.74
CA THR A 236 27.91 -13.24 9.21
C THR A 236 26.87 -12.36 9.91
N SER A 237 26.23 -11.43 9.19
CA SER A 237 24.86 -10.98 9.49
C SER A 237 24.14 -10.52 8.22
N VAL A 238 22.83 -10.74 8.18
CA VAL A 238 21.93 -10.55 7.03
C VAL A 238 21.77 -9.05 6.69
N PHE A 239 21.91 -8.68 5.41
CA PHE A 239 21.69 -7.32 4.92
C PHE A 239 20.26 -7.13 4.37
N ASN A 240 19.60 -6.04 4.78
CA ASN A 240 18.32 -5.57 4.25
C ASN A 240 18.57 -4.38 3.31
N PHE A 241 18.08 -4.43 2.07
CA PHE A 241 18.13 -3.31 1.13
C PHE A 241 16.75 -2.68 0.98
N GLY A 242 16.62 -1.40 1.35
CA GLY A 242 15.51 -0.53 0.95
C GLY A 242 15.97 0.37 -0.18
N TYR A 243 15.29 0.32 -1.34
CA TYR A 243 15.52 1.25 -2.45
C TYR A 243 14.39 2.29 -2.48
N LEU A 244 14.77 3.57 -2.64
CA LEU A 244 13.86 4.67 -2.88
C LEU A 244 13.53 4.71 -4.38
N PHE A 245 12.28 4.44 -4.76
CA PHE A 245 11.82 4.72 -6.12
C PHE A 245 11.30 6.16 -6.19
N GLN A 246 12.11 7.07 -6.71
CA GLN A 246 11.61 8.36 -7.19
C GLN A 246 11.13 8.17 -8.63
N SER A 247 9.80 8.12 -8.79
CA SER A 247 9.12 8.16 -10.09
C SER A 247 8.55 9.55 -10.28
N HIS A 248 8.59 10.04 -11.51
CA HIS A 248 7.69 11.04 -12.01
C HIS A 248 7.02 10.63 -13.35
N ARG A 249 5.99 11.41 -13.70
CA ARG A 249 4.93 11.37 -14.76
C ARG A 249 5.18 11.39 -16.30
N VAL A 250 4.34 10.60 -16.99
CA VAL A 250 3.82 10.87 -18.35
C VAL A 250 3.44 12.34 -18.58
#